data_AF-A0A665TLH2-F1
#
_entry.id   AF-A0A665TLH2-F1
#
_cell.length_a   1.000
_cell.length_b   1.000
_cell.length_c   1.000
_cell.angle_alpha   90.00
_cell.angle_beta   90.00
_cell.angle_gamma   90.00
#
_symmetry.space_group_name_H-M   'P 1'
#
loop_
_entity.id
_entity.type
_entity.pdbx_description
1 polymer ?
#
loop_
_entity_poly.entity_id
_entity_poly.type
_entity_poly.pdbx_seq_one_letter_code
_entity_poly.pdbx_strand_id
1 'polypeptide(L)'
;MLPWRMVIVGLFYCYIKIGVTYCQTKGKTCITCRVAKNGANVVNPTFHNSFGDVHLLFEILLTGVHFDASGQFLVSDAELASLRKTQKLEVICEEVIPRELPDIFRLISGLSNHSGHLHQDDFERALLTLVYVSQQMVNATSGHQRDAWAESFVSLYKTIKQDLTGTD
;
A
#
# COMPACT_ATOMS: atom_id res chain seq x y z
N MET A 1 -32.68 -0.49 -10.27
CA MET A 1 -31.60 0.51 -10.37
C MET A 1 -30.35 -0.16 -9.79
N LEU A 2 -29.35 -0.47 -10.61
CA LEU A 2 -28.13 -1.08 -10.11
C LEU A 2 -27.46 -0.09 -9.14
N PRO A 3 -27.18 -0.46 -7.89
CA PRO A 3 -26.57 0.47 -6.95
C PRO A 3 -25.20 0.85 -7.49
N TRP A 4 -24.93 2.15 -7.62
CA TRP A 4 -23.69 2.73 -8.15
C TRP A 4 -22.42 2.08 -7.55
N ARG A 5 -22.51 1.61 -6.30
CA ARG A 5 -21.46 0.85 -5.61
C ARG A 5 -21.02 -0.42 -6.35
N MET A 6 -21.94 -1.13 -7.01
CA MET A 6 -21.64 -2.33 -7.82
C MET A 6 -20.93 -1.97 -9.14
N VAL A 7 -21.19 -0.79 -9.68
CA VAL A 7 -20.50 -0.29 -10.88
C VAL A 7 -19.04 0.05 -10.55
N ILE A 8 -18.80 0.68 -9.40
CA ILE A 8 -17.43 0.97 -8.92
C ILE A 8 -16.66 -0.34 -8.73
N VAL A 9 -17.22 -1.32 -8.02
CA VAL A 9 -16.56 -2.62 -7.78
C VAL A 9 -16.29 -3.35 -9.10
N GLY A 10 -17.24 -3.32 -10.05
CA GLY A 10 -17.05 -3.91 -11.38
C GLY A 10 -15.94 -3.24 -12.19
N LEU A 11 -15.82 -1.91 -12.12
CA LEU A 11 -14.76 -1.16 -12.79
C LEU A 11 -13.38 -1.45 -12.19
N PHE A 12 -13.26 -1.53 -10.86
CA PHE A 12 -12.02 -1.94 -10.19
C PHE A 12 -11.62 -3.37 -10.56
N TYR A 13 -12.58 -4.31 -10.60
CA TYR A 13 -12.32 -5.68 -11.01
C TYR A 13 -11.85 -5.79 -12.47
N CYS A 14 -12.48 -5.03 -13.39
CA CYS A 14 -12.06 -4.98 -14.79
C CYS A 14 -10.66 -4.38 -14.96
N TYR A 15 -10.31 -3.37 -14.17
CA TYR A 15 -8.99 -2.74 -14.23
C TYR A 15 -7.87 -3.71 -13.84
N ILE A 16 -8.08 -4.47 -12.77
CA ILE A 16 -7.15 -5.50 -12.32
C ILE A 16 -7.01 -6.59 -13.39
N LYS A 17 -8.11 -7.03 -14.01
CA LYS A 17 -8.07 -8.08 -15.04
C LYS A 17 -7.30 -7.66 -16.30
N ILE A 18 -7.37 -6.39 -16.68
CA ILE A 18 -6.63 -5.85 -17.83
C ILE A 18 -5.12 -5.78 -17.52
N GLY A 19 -4.73 -5.33 -16.33
CA GLY A 19 -3.32 -5.30 -15.89
C GLY A 19 -2.66 -6.69 -15.84
N VAL A 20 -3.41 -7.72 -15.46
CA VAL A 20 -2.93 -9.12 -15.41
C VAL A 20 -2.53 -9.66 -16.79
N THR A 21 -3.14 -9.17 -17.87
CA THR A 21 -2.81 -9.64 -19.23
C THR A 21 -1.51 -9.03 -19.75
N TYR A 22 -1.07 -7.90 -19.18
CA TYR A 22 0.14 -7.19 -19.62
C TYR A 22 1.42 -7.73 -18.97
N CYS A 23 1.37 -8.06 -17.66
CA CYS A 23 2.56 -8.45 -16.90
C CYS A 23 3.09 -9.87 -17.19
N GLN A 24 2.33 -10.73 -17.88
CA GLN A 24 2.74 -12.10 -18.19
C GLN A 24 3.89 -12.22 -19.20
N THR A 25 4.37 -11.13 -19.80
CA THR A 25 5.37 -11.17 -20.88
C THR A 25 6.79 -10.77 -20.49
N LYS A 26 7.07 -10.35 -19.25
CA LYS A 26 8.43 -9.97 -18.84
C LYS A 26 8.80 -10.49 -17.46
N GLY A 27 9.24 -11.75 -17.41
CA GLY A 27 10.00 -12.25 -16.28
C GLY A 27 11.47 -11.87 -16.41
N LYS A 28 12.02 -11.12 -15.45
CA LYS A 28 13.42 -11.20 -14.97
C LYS A 28 13.52 -10.61 -13.55
N THR A 29 13.86 -11.46 -12.58
CA THR A 29 14.33 -11.11 -11.23
C THR A 29 15.72 -10.48 -11.27
N CYS A 30 15.99 -9.48 -10.41
CA CYS A 30 17.35 -9.19 -9.95
C CYS A 30 17.34 -8.54 -8.56
N ILE A 31 18.22 -9.06 -7.70
CA ILE A 31 18.41 -8.71 -6.29
C ILE A 31 19.35 -7.50 -6.20
N THR A 32 18.94 -6.44 -5.50
CA THR A 32 19.89 -5.57 -4.79
C THR A 32 19.26 -4.98 -3.52
N CYS A 33 19.66 -5.48 -2.36
CA CYS A 33 19.46 -4.82 -1.07
C CYS A 33 20.49 -3.69 -0.91
N ARG A 34 20.06 -2.46 -0.65
CA ARG A 34 20.96 -1.38 -0.19
C ARG A 34 20.24 -0.39 0.75
N VAL A 35 20.39 -0.58 2.06
CA VAL A 35 21.33 0.13 2.94
C VAL A 35 20.97 -0.27 4.37
N ALA A 36 21.87 -1.01 5.00
CA ALA A 36 21.77 -1.33 6.42
C ALA A 36 22.05 -0.08 7.26
N LYS A 37 21.11 0.28 8.14
CA LYS A 37 21.39 1.04 9.36
C LYS A 37 20.87 0.23 10.54
N ASN A 38 21.83 -0.28 11.30
CA ASN A 38 21.74 -1.03 12.56
C ASN A 38 21.14 -2.44 12.48
N GLY A 39 21.83 -3.38 13.14
CA GLY A 39 21.46 -4.78 13.22
C GLY A 39 20.18 -4.99 14.02
N ALA A 40 19.07 -5.08 13.30
CA ALA A 40 17.90 -5.89 13.61
C ALA A 40 17.57 -6.63 12.31
N ASN A 41 17.04 -7.85 12.39
CA ASN A 41 16.73 -8.69 11.23
C ASN A 41 16.11 -7.84 10.11
N VAL A 42 16.75 -7.79 8.94
CA VAL A 42 16.20 -7.09 7.78
C VAL A 42 14.93 -7.86 7.38
N VAL A 43 13.80 -7.41 7.89
CA VAL A 43 12.49 -7.86 7.44
C VAL A 43 12.44 -7.51 5.97
N ASN A 44 12.19 -8.52 5.13
CA ASN A 44 11.92 -8.27 3.73
C ASN A 44 10.71 -7.29 3.67
N PRO A 45 10.88 -6.06 3.16
CA PRO A 45 9.83 -5.05 3.20
C PRO A 45 8.63 -5.42 2.33
N THR A 46 8.73 -6.50 1.53
CA THR A 46 7.64 -7.01 0.72
C THR A 46 6.85 -8.10 1.44
N PHE A 47 5.53 -7.90 1.45
CA PHE A 47 4.56 -8.87 1.93
C PHE A 47 4.36 -9.98 0.88
N HIS A 48 4.14 -9.61 -0.38
CA HIS A 48 3.80 -10.58 -1.42
C HIS A 48 5.02 -11.16 -2.13
N ASN A 49 5.07 -12.48 -2.25
CA ASN A 49 6.08 -13.17 -3.08
C ASN A 49 5.41 -14.15 -4.06
N SER A 50 4.09 -14.23 -4.02
CA SER A 50 3.25 -15.10 -4.84
C SER A 50 1.90 -14.46 -5.08
N PHE A 51 1.17 -14.94 -6.09
CA PHE A 51 -0.19 -14.48 -6.36
C PHE A 51 -1.15 -14.75 -5.18
N GLY A 52 -0.93 -15.86 -4.45
CA GLY A 52 -1.69 -16.16 -3.24
C GLY A 52 -1.49 -15.12 -2.14
N ASP A 53 -0.27 -14.60 -1.99
CA ASP A 53 -0.02 -13.52 -1.03
C ASP A 53 -0.71 -12.21 -1.45
N VAL A 54 -0.77 -11.90 -2.74
CA VAL A 54 -1.51 -10.71 -3.24
C VAL A 54 -3.01 -10.84 -2.95
N HIS A 55 -3.59 -12.02 -3.18
CA HIS A 55 -4.99 -12.28 -2.85
C HIS A 55 -5.23 -12.13 -1.34
N LEU A 56 -4.34 -12.67 -0.51
CA LEU A 56 -4.43 -12.53 0.94
C LEU A 56 -4.33 -11.07 1.39
N LEU A 57 -3.42 -10.28 0.82
CA LEU A 57 -3.33 -8.84 1.12
C LEU A 57 -4.64 -8.11 0.78
N PHE A 58 -5.19 -8.40 -0.40
CA PHE A 58 -6.46 -7.82 -0.82
C PHE A 58 -7.59 -8.20 0.13
N GLU A 59 -7.68 -9.47 0.53
CA GLU A 59 -8.67 -9.97 1.48
C GLU A 59 -8.53 -9.30 2.85
N ILE A 60 -7.31 -9.19 3.39
CA ILE A 60 -7.02 -8.47 4.64
C ILE A 60 -7.51 -7.02 4.56
N LEU A 61 -7.14 -6.31 3.49
CA LEU A 61 -7.52 -4.90 3.31
C LEU A 61 -9.04 -4.73 3.12
N LEU A 62 -9.69 -5.66 2.42
CA LEU A 62 -11.13 -5.63 2.17
C LEU A 62 -11.95 -5.87 3.43
N THR A 63 -11.50 -6.78 4.29
CA THR A 63 -12.19 -7.13 5.54
C THR A 63 -12.06 -6.03 6.61
N GLY A 64 -11.09 -5.13 6.42
CA GLY A 64 -10.94 -3.93 7.22
C GLY A 64 -9.76 -4.02 8.17
N VAL A 65 -8.90 -3.02 8.08
CA VAL A 65 -7.68 -2.86 8.88
C VAL A 65 -7.72 -1.55 9.63
N HIS A 66 -7.00 -1.46 10.73
CA HIS A 66 -6.93 -0.26 11.56
C HIS A 66 -5.50 0.02 12.00
N PHE A 67 -5.13 1.30 12.10
CA PHE A 67 -3.92 1.75 12.75
C PHE A 67 -4.27 2.41 14.07
N ASP A 68 -3.79 1.87 15.17
CA ASP A 68 -4.04 2.46 16.49
C ASP A 68 -3.24 3.76 16.71
N ALA A 69 -3.41 4.38 17.88
CA ALA A 69 -2.70 5.61 18.23
C ALA A 69 -1.18 5.44 18.36
N SER A 70 -0.70 4.21 18.59
CA SER A 70 0.72 3.87 18.60
C SER A 70 1.27 3.59 17.19
N GLY A 71 0.40 3.55 16.18
CA GLY A 71 0.73 3.18 14.81
C GLY A 71 0.78 1.66 14.60
N GLN A 72 0.24 0.86 15.53
CA GLN A 72 0.16 -0.58 15.38
C GLN A 72 -0.88 -0.95 14.32
N PHE A 73 -0.52 -1.84 13.41
CA PHE A 73 -1.44 -2.36 12.39
C PHE A 73 -2.27 -3.49 12.99
N LEU A 74 -3.59 -3.42 12.80
CA LEU A 74 -4.54 -4.39 13.33
C LEU A 74 -5.50 -4.82 12.22
N VAL A 75 -5.80 -6.12 12.17
CA VAL A 75 -6.81 -6.69 11.27
C VAL A 75 -8.07 -6.98 12.07
N SER A 76 -9.23 -6.53 11.57
CA SER A 76 -10.49 -6.62 12.32
C SER A 76 -11.02 -8.05 12.43
N ASP A 77 -10.70 -8.90 11.46
CA ASP A 77 -11.12 -10.29 11.41
C ASP A 77 -10.14 -11.18 12.17
N ALA A 78 -10.67 -11.92 13.14
CA ALA A 78 -9.87 -12.76 14.03
C ALA A 78 -9.23 -13.97 13.33
N GLU A 79 -9.89 -14.52 12.30
CA GLU A 79 -9.32 -15.63 11.53
C GLU A 79 -8.13 -15.13 10.72
N LEU A 80 -8.29 -14.02 10.00
CA LEU A 80 -7.22 -13.40 9.23
C LEU A 80 -6.07 -12.89 10.11
N ALA A 81 -6.37 -12.30 11.28
CA ALA A 81 -5.38 -11.84 12.24
C ALA A 81 -4.53 -13.00 12.82
N SER A 82 -5.12 -14.20 12.95
CA SER A 82 -4.41 -15.37 13.46
C SER A 82 -3.37 -15.95 12.50
N LEU A 83 -3.41 -15.55 11.21
CA LEU A 83 -2.49 -16.07 10.21
C LEU A 83 -1.08 -15.53 10.45
N ARG A 84 -0.09 -16.43 10.42
CA ARG A 84 1.34 -16.07 10.51
C ARG A 84 1.77 -15.05 9.46
N LYS A 85 1.13 -15.08 8.29
CA LYS A 85 1.38 -14.12 7.21
C LYS A 85 0.90 -12.72 7.61
N THR A 86 -0.28 -12.60 8.21
CA THR A 86 -0.81 -11.34 8.73
C THR A 86 0.06 -10.77 9.85
N GLN A 87 0.53 -11.62 10.77
CA GLN A 87 1.50 -11.19 11.80
C GLN A 87 2.79 -10.64 11.19
N LYS A 88 3.25 -11.19 10.07
CA LYS A 88 4.39 -10.62 9.33
C LYS A 88 4.03 -9.27 8.68
N LEU A 89 2.81 -9.12 8.17
CA LEU A 89 2.31 -7.84 7.63
C LEU A 89 2.29 -6.76 8.70
N GLU A 90 1.88 -7.09 9.93
CA GLU A 90 1.91 -6.17 11.08
C GLU A 90 3.32 -5.59 11.28
N VAL A 91 4.33 -6.44 11.36
CA VAL A 91 5.73 -6.03 11.49
C VAL A 91 6.19 -5.18 10.30
N ILE A 92 5.84 -5.57 9.06
CA ILE A 92 6.16 -4.79 7.86
C ILE A 92 5.53 -3.40 7.95
N CYS A 93 4.26 -3.32 8.34
CA CYS A 93 3.53 -2.06 8.47
C CYS A 93 4.15 -1.15 9.54
N GLU A 94 4.69 -1.71 10.62
CA GLU A 94 5.37 -0.96 11.69
C GLU A 94 6.74 -0.44 11.26
N GLU A 95 7.51 -1.22 10.50
CA GLU A 95 8.88 -0.85 10.11
C GLU A 95 8.96 -0.01 8.83
N VAL A 96 8.02 -0.21 7.89
CA VAL A 96 8.14 0.32 6.52
C VAL A 96 7.26 1.55 6.27
N ILE A 97 6.13 1.69 6.99
CA ILE A 97 5.18 2.78 6.75
C ILE A 97 5.61 4.04 7.52
N PRO A 98 5.89 5.16 6.83
CA PRO A 98 6.18 6.43 7.50
C PRO A 98 4.96 6.90 8.29
N ARG A 99 5.18 7.35 9.54
CA ARG A 99 4.11 7.77 10.46
C ARG A 99 3.85 9.27 10.43
N GLU A 100 4.88 10.06 10.14
CA GLU A 100 4.83 11.51 10.13
C GLU A 100 4.59 12.07 8.72
N LEU A 101 3.81 13.15 8.61
CA LEU A 101 3.53 13.84 7.35
C LEU A 101 4.81 14.21 6.56
N PRO A 102 5.88 14.77 7.16
CA PRO A 102 7.10 15.10 6.43
C PRO A 102 7.76 13.88 5.78
N ASP A 103 7.77 12.74 6.48
CA ASP A 103 8.30 11.49 5.94
C ASP A 103 7.44 10.93 4.81
N ILE A 104 6.13 11.12 4.88
CA ILE A 104 5.20 10.75 3.81
C ILE A 104 5.42 11.62 2.57
N PHE A 105 5.56 12.94 2.73
CA PHE A 105 5.90 13.81 1.61
C PHE A 105 7.27 13.50 1.01
N ARG A 106 8.24 13.08 1.84
CA ARG A 106 9.54 12.60 1.37
C ARG A 106 9.41 11.29 0.58
N LEU A 107 8.57 10.36 1.03
CA LEU A 107 8.24 9.15 0.28
C LEU A 107 7.61 9.50 -1.06
N ILE A 108 6.56 10.33 -1.08
CA ILE A 108 5.87 10.78 -2.29
C ILE A 108 6.86 11.39 -3.28
N SER A 109 7.72 12.30 -2.79
CA SER A 109 8.74 12.96 -3.63
C SER A 109 9.76 11.97 -4.18
N GLY A 110 10.12 10.94 -3.41
CA GLY A 110 10.98 9.84 -3.85
C GLY A 110 10.33 9.03 -4.97
N LEU A 111 9.05 8.72 -4.83
CA LEU A 111 8.28 7.95 -5.82
C LEU A 111 8.02 8.74 -7.10
N SER A 112 7.74 10.05 -7.01
CA SER A 112 7.47 10.91 -8.18
C SER A 112 8.70 11.13 -9.05
N ASN A 113 9.90 10.98 -8.50
CA ASN A 113 11.16 11.09 -9.24
C ASN A 113 11.49 9.81 -10.03
N HIS A 114 10.71 8.75 -9.89
CA HIS A 114 10.90 7.51 -10.61
C HIS A 114 10.21 7.57 -11.98
N SER A 115 10.93 7.20 -13.04
CA SER A 115 10.36 7.08 -14.38
C SER A 115 10.08 5.61 -14.72
N GLY A 116 8.83 5.28 -15.02
CA GLY A 116 8.38 3.93 -15.33
C GLY A 116 7.74 3.22 -14.13
N HIS A 117 7.70 1.89 -14.20
CA HIS A 117 7.06 1.10 -13.17
C HIS A 117 7.86 1.11 -11.86
N LEU A 118 7.16 1.31 -10.75
CA LEU A 118 7.70 1.22 -9.41
C LEU A 118 8.26 -0.18 -9.15
N HIS A 119 9.33 -0.23 -8.37
CA HIS A 119 9.79 -1.50 -7.83
C HIS A 119 8.74 -2.04 -6.84
N GLN A 120 8.73 -3.37 -6.65
CA GLN A 120 7.67 -4.05 -5.90
C GLN A 120 7.56 -3.54 -4.44
N ASP A 121 8.69 -3.33 -3.77
CA ASP A 121 8.74 -2.80 -2.40
C ASP A 121 8.24 -1.34 -2.32
N ASP A 122 8.60 -0.51 -3.29
CA ASP A 122 8.13 0.87 -3.39
C ASP A 122 6.62 0.92 -3.65
N PHE A 123 6.10 0.03 -4.50
CA PHE A 123 4.67 -0.10 -4.76
C PHE A 123 3.90 -0.55 -3.51
N GLU A 124 4.36 -1.62 -2.85
CA GLU A 124 3.72 -2.12 -1.63
C GLU A 124 3.76 -1.09 -0.51
N ARG A 125 4.90 -0.41 -0.32
CA ARG A 125 5.05 0.67 0.65
C ARG A 125 4.10 1.82 0.33
N ALA A 126 4.01 2.24 -0.93
CA ALA A 126 3.09 3.29 -1.35
C ALA A 126 1.62 2.91 -1.07
N LEU A 127 1.24 1.68 -1.42
CA LEU A 127 -0.11 1.15 -1.20
C LEU A 127 -0.47 1.11 0.29
N LEU A 128 0.40 0.54 1.13
CA LEU A 128 0.16 0.46 2.57
C LEU A 128 0.16 1.84 3.24
N THR A 129 1.00 2.76 2.74
CA THR A 129 0.99 4.16 3.19
C THR A 129 -0.31 4.86 2.77
N LEU A 130 -0.86 4.58 1.58
CA LEU A 130 -2.15 5.11 1.15
C LEU A 130 -3.27 4.67 2.10
N VAL A 131 -3.27 3.39 2.51
CA VAL A 131 -4.21 2.86 3.50
C VAL A 131 -4.08 3.59 4.84
N TYR A 132 -2.85 3.75 5.34
CA TYR A 132 -2.58 4.51 6.58
C TYR A 132 -3.09 5.96 6.50
N VAL A 133 -2.72 6.68 5.44
CA VAL A 133 -3.12 8.08 5.23
C VAL A 133 -4.64 8.21 5.13
N SER A 134 -5.33 7.24 4.50
CA SER A 134 -6.80 7.26 4.41
C SER A 134 -7.46 7.24 5.79
N GLN A 135 -6.89 6.50 6.75
CA GLN A 135 -7.39 6.46 8.12
C GLN A 135 -7.06 7.73 8.88
N GLN A 136 -5.84 8.26 8.73
CA GLN A 136 -5.46 9.52 9.37
C GLN A 136 -6.30 10.70 8.88
N MET A 137 -6.65 10.72 7.58
CA MET A 137 -7.56 11.71 7.02
C MET A 137 -8.95 11.67 7.66
N VAL A 138 -9.47 10.46 7.94
CA VAL A 138 -10.78 10.28 8.61
C VAL A 138 -10.71 10.64 10.09
N ASN A 139 -9.62 10.31 10.76
CA ASN A 139 -9.43 10.52 12.20
C ASN A 139 -8.96 11.93 12.56
N ALA A 140 -8.52 12.73 11.60
CA ALA A 140 -8.04 14.09 11.82
C ALA A 140 -9.14 14.99 12.39
N THR A 141 -8.85 15.61 13.54
CA THR A 141 -9.80 16.48 14.26
C THR A 141 -9.77 17.92 13.79
N SER A 142 -8.65 18.37 13.19
CA SER A 142 -8.50 19.72 12.67
C SER A 142 -8.60 19.76 11.15
N GLY A 143 -9.24 20.81 10.61
CA GLY A 143 -9.39 21.00 9.17
C GLY A 143 -8.06 21.06 8.43
N HIS A 144 -7.10 21.83 8.97
CA HIS A 144 -5.77 21.96 8.36
C HIS A 144 -5.00 20.63 8.29
N GLN A 145 -5.03 19.84 9.37
CA GLN A 145 -4.37 18.52 9.38
C GLN A 145 -5.05 17.56 8.40
N ARG A 146 -6.39 17.58 8.33
CA ARG A 146 -7.15 16.79 7.37
C ARG A 146 -6.80 17.15 5.92
N ASP A 147 -6.63 18.43 5.62
CA ASP A 147 -6.25 18.90 4.28
C ASP A 147 -4.85 18.42 3.89
N ALA A 148 -3.88 18.45 4.81
CA ALA A 148 -2.53 17.93 4.58
C ALA A 148 -2.51 16.41 4.34
N TRP A 149 -3.31 15.65 5.10
CA TRP A 149 -3.49 14.21 4.85
C TRP A 149 -4.19 13.94 3.52
N ALA A 150 -5.19 14.74 3.14
CA ALA A 150 -5.88 14.61 1.87
C ALA A 150 -4.95 14.88 0.68
N GLU A 151 -4.07 15.89 0.77
CA GLU A 151 -3.05 16.16 -0.24
C GLU A 151 -2.09 14.98 -0.39
N SER A 152 -1.63 14.42 0.73
CA SER A 152 -0.79 13.22 0.75
C SER A 152 -1.49 12.02 0.10
N PHE A 153 -2.78 11.82 0.41
CA PHE A 153 -3.60 10.75 -0.16
C PHE A 153 -3.71 10.87 -1.68
N VAL A 154 -4.05 12.06 -2.17
CA VAL A 154 -4.20 12.31 -3.62
C VAL A 154 -2.87 12.08 -4.34
N SER A 155 -1.76 12.50 -3.74
CA SER A 155 -0.44 12.32 -4.34
C SER A 155 -0.05 10.84 -4.41
N LEU A 156 -0.21 10.08 -3.33
CA LEU A 156 0.03 8.63 -3.32
C LEU A 156 -0.86 7.89 -4.32
N TYR A 157 -2.15 8.24 -4.38
CA TYR A 157 -3.08 7.64 -5.33
C TYR A 157 -2.65 7.90 -6.78
N LYS A 158 -2.22 9.12 -7.10
CA LYS A 158 -1.70 9.46 -8.44
C LYS A 158 -0.48 8.62 -8.79
N THR A 159 0.49 8.49 -7.89
CA THR A 159 1.68 7.67 -8.11
C THR A 159 1.31 6.21 -8.37
N ILE A 160 0.45 5.61 -7.54
CA ILE A 160 0.01 4.22 -7.71
C ILE A 160 -0.76 4.05 -9.02
N LYS A 161 -1.65 4.99 -9.35
CA LYS A 161 -2.40 4.96 -10.60
C LYS A 161 -1.44 5.02 -11.80
N GLN A 162 -0.51 5.96 -11.80
CA GLN A 162 0.47 6.14 -12.88
C GLN A 162 1.30 4.87 -13.09
N ASP A 163 1.72 4.21 -12.00
CA ASP A 163 2.41 2.91 -12.07
C ASP A 163 1.56 1.81 -12.73
N LEU A 164 0.28 1.73 -12.36
CA LEU A 164 -0.65 0.73 -12.89
C LEU A 164 -1.05 0.99 -14.36
N THR A 165 -1.09 2.26 -14.79
CA THR A 165 -1.60 2.65 -16.11
C THR A 165 -0.51 3.03 -17.10
N GLY A 166 0.70 3.30 -16.63
CA GLY A 166 1.78 3.90 -17.43
C GLY A 166 1.40 5.26 -18.03
N THR A 167 0.44 5.97 -17.44
CA THR A 167 -0.10 7.23 -17.95
C THR A 167 -0.11 8.29 -16.87
N ASP A 168 0.48 9.45 -17.18
CA ASP A 168 0.53 10.65 -16.34
C ASP A 168 -0.84 11.37 -16.26
#